data_AF-A0A2G9UY72-F1
#
_entry.id   AF-A0A2G9UY72-F1
#
_cell.length_a   1.000
_cell.length_b   1.000
_cell.length_c   1.000
_cell.angle_alpha   90.00
_cell.angle_beta   90.00
_cell.angle_gamma   90.00
#
_symmetry.space_group_name_H-M   'P 1'
#
loop_
_entity.id
_entity.type
_entity.pdbx_description
1 polymer ?
#
loop_
_entity_poly.entity_id
_entity_poly.type
_entity_poly.pdbx_seq_one_letter_code
_entity_poly.pdbx_strand_id
1 'polypeptide(L)'
;MERRPGQKAMSAVEPEQFPVADSVDYLNYYVTSIMFAFFALAISAKQYFGSPIQCWVPSEFRGGWEKYAEDYCFIANSYYVPFDEEIPVDIEHRKDHISYYRWVPIMLALQAIMFFIPNWIWNMLHKQTAINPREFLKEAEKARYTVGEKRDKEIESLANYFMDTVAVFQPNVKGKGYSSPRCGYNATLLYLFTKAGYVSNICVQIIILNHFLGQNYLHWGFEMTSNIVQGNEWKETEVFPRVIMCDFQEITPVDPKEVSGELGTMKAPAKARE
;
A
#
# COMPACT_ATOMS: atom_id res chain seq x y z
N MET A 1 27.36 -53.74 22.39
CA MET A 1 27.66 -53.08 21.10
C MET A 1 26.80 -53.81 20.08
N GLU A 2 25.72 -53.25 19.55
CA GLU A 2 25.68 -52.08 18.68
C GLU A 2 24.38 -51.29 18.92
N ARG A 3 24.46 -49.98 19.20
CA ARG A 3 23.29 -49.09 19.26
C ARG A 3 22.91 -48.75 17.83
N ARG A 4 21.65 -48.99 17.43
CA ARG A 4 21.10 -48.40 16.20
C ARG A 4 21.03 -46.88 16.35
N PRO A 5 21.71 -46.08 15.51
CA PRO A 5 21.59 -44.64 15.52
C PRO A 5 20.37 -44.25 14.68
N GLY A 6 19.44 -43.48 15.24
CA GLY A 6 18.28 -43.01 14.48
C GLY A 6 17.10 -42.46 15.27
N GLN A 7 17.07 -42.61 16.60
CA GLN A 7 16.20 -41.78 17.44
C GLN A 7 16.80 -40.37 17.52
N LYS A 8 16.45 -39.52 16.55
CA LYS A 8 16.53 -38.07 16.75
C LYS A 8 15.53 -37.74 17.85
N ALA A 9 16.07 -37.43 19.02
CA ALA A 9 15.34 -36.87 20.13
C ALA A 9 14.61 -35.61 19.68
N MET A 10 13.44 -35.43 20.26
CA MET A 10 12.51 -34.32 20.18
C MET A 10 13.21 -32.96 20.26
N SER A 11 13.67 -32.44 19.13
CA SER A 11 13.78 -31.01 18.92
C SER A 11 12.35 -30.53 18.66
N ALA A 12 11.85 -29.64 19.52
CA ALA A 12 10.61 -28.91 19.28
C ALA A 12 10.71 -28.26 17.89
N VAL A 13 10.13 -28.91 16.90
CA VAL A 13 9.83 -28.27 15.63
C VAL A 13 8.73 -27.31 15.98
N GLU A 14 9.09 -26.04 16.10
CA GLU A 14 8.11 -24.95 16.12
C GLU A 14 7.21 -25.19 14.89
N PRO A 15 5.89 -25.34 15.06
CA PRO A 15 5.03 -25.72 13.95
C PRO A 15 5.26 -24.69 12.85
N GLU A 16 5.78 -25.14 11.71
CA GLU A 16 5.88 -24.30 10.53
C GLU A 16 4.44 -23.86 10.26
N GLN A 17 4.16 -22.58 10.51
CA GLN A 17 2.82 -22.04 10.42
C GLN A 17 2.43 -22.09 8.95
N PHE A 18 1.87 -23.20 8.47
CA PHE A 18 1.45 -23.34 7.08
C PHE A 18 0.46 -22.20 6.78
N PRO A 19 0.86 -21.22 5.94
CA PRO A 19 -0.03 -20.15 5.61
C PRO A 19 -1.15 -20.76 4.79
N VAL A 20 -2.36 -20.81 5.36
CA VAL A 20 -3.58 -21.12 4.61
C VAL A 20 -3.98 -19.89 3.80
N ALA A 21 -3.09 -19.51 2.88
CA ALA A 21 -3.24 -18.39 1.98
C ALA A 21 -2.66 -18.83 0.64
N ASP A 22 -3.37 -18.56 -0.44
CA ASP A 22 -2.86 -18.85 -1.77
C ASP A 22 -1.65 -17.96 -2.05
N SER A 23 -0.76 -18.38 -2.95
CA SER A 23 0.41 -17.58 -3.34
C SER A 23 0.02 -16.16 -3.81
N VAL A 24 -1.14 -16.04 -4.46
CA VAL A 24 -1.71 -14.76 -4.90
C VAL A 24 -2.14 -13.89 -3.72
N ASP A 25 -2.69 -14.47 -2.65
CA ASP A 25 -3.07 -13.71 -1.46
C ASP A 25 -1.82 -13.20 -0.76
N TYR A 26 -0.82 -14.07 -0.59
CA TYR A 26 0.48 -13.71 -0.02
C TYR A 26 1.13 -12.56 -0.78
N LEU A 27 1.14 -12.62 -2.12
CA LEU A 27 1.66 -11.53 -2.94
C LEU A 27 0.93 -10.21 -2.64
N ASN A 28 -0.41 -10.24 -2.59
CA ASN A 28 -1.20 -9.04 -2.31
C ASN A 28 -1.01 -8.53 -0.87
N TYR A 29 -1.45 -9.26 0.15
CA TYR A 29 -1.48 -8.69 1.50
C TYR A 29 -0.08 -8.52 2.12
N TYR A 30 0.90 -9.35 1.75
CA TYR A 30 2.24 -9.32 2.36
C TYR A 30 3.22 -8.54 1.49
N VAL A 31 3.45 -8.98 0.25
CA VAL A 31 4.50 -8.40 -0.60
C VAL A 31 4.15 -6.99 -1.06
N THR A 32 2.93 -6.75 -1.56
CA THR A 32 2.57 -5.37 -1.98
C THR A 32 2.45 -4.43 -0.78
N SER A 33 1.90 -4.88 0.35
CA SER A 33 1.80 -4.07 1.56
C SER A 33 3.16 -3.68 2.12
N ILE A 34 4.14 -4.60 2.18
CA ILE A 34 5.48 -4.29 2.69
C ILE A 34 6.23 -3.37 1.73
N MET A 35 6.04 -3.53 0.42
CA MET A 35 6.63 -2.65 -0.59
C MET A 35 6.09 -1.22 -0.45
N PHE A 36 4.78 -1.05 -0.33
CA PHE A 36 4.18 0.27 -0.10
C PHE A 36 4.63 0.90 1.21
N ALA A 37 4.67 0.12 2.30
CA ALA A 37 5.16 0.60 3.59
C ALA A 37 6.64 1.03 3.52
N PHE A 38 7.48 0.27 2.81
CA PHE A 38 8.89 0.60 2.60
C PHE A 38 9.04 1.93 1.85
N PHE A 39 8.33 2.12 0.72
CA PHE A 39 8.40 3.36 -0.03
C PHE A 39 7.82 4.55 0.75
N ALA A 40 6.71 4.36 1.48
CA ALA A 40 6.17 5.39 2.36
C ALA A 40 7.21 5.86 3.39
N LEU A 41 7.92 4.92 4.03
CA LEU A 41 8.99 5.22 4.99
C LEU A 41 10.21 5.87 4.32
N ALA A 42 10.64 5.37 3.16
CA ALA A 42 11.80 5.89 2.45
C ALA A 42 11.59 7.35 2.00
N ILE A 43 10.41 7.66 1.44
CA ILE A 43 10.06 9.02 1.03
C ILE A 43 9.90 9.92 2.26
N SER A 44 9.23 9.44 3.31
CA SER A 44 9.09 10.21 4.56
C SER A 44 10.45 10.53 5.19
N ALA A 45 11.40 9.59 5.18
CA ALA A 45 12.74 9.82 5.68
C ALA A 45 13.48 10.89 4.85
N LYS A 46 13.33 10.87 3.52
CA LYS A 46 13.88 11.90 2.64
C LYS A 46 13.29 13.28 2.93
N GLN A 47 11.98 13.36 3.17
CA GLN A 47 11.29 14.61 3.49
C GLN A 47 11.61 15.14 4.89
N TYR A 48 11.90 14.27 5.86
CA TYR A 48 12.18 14.68 7.24
C TYR A 48 13.63 15.10 7.48
N PHE A 49 14.60 14.42 6.84
CA PHE A 49 16.02 14.68 7.04
C PHE A 49 16.67 15.50 5.91
N GLY A 50 15.97 15.75 4.80
CA GLY A 50 16.44 16.57 3.68
C GLY A 50 15.47 17.68 3.34
N SER A 51 15.88 18.61 2.46
CA SER A 51 14.96 19.53 1.82
C SER A 51 14.27 18.83 0.64
N PRO A 52 12.93 18.76 0.61
CA PRO A 52 12.20 18.07 -0.46
C PRO A 52 12.26 18.82 -1.79
N ILE A 53 12.46 20.13 -1.73
CA ILE A 53 12.62 21.01 -2.89
C ILE A 53 13.84 21.91 -2.70
N GLN A 54 14.44 22.29 -3.83
CA GLN A 54 15.45 23.35 -3.88
C GLN A 54 14.83 24.57 -4.56
N CYS A 55 14.86 25.72 -3.89
CA CYS A 55 14.37 26.97 -4.48
C CYS A 55 15.53 27.78 -5.07
N TRP A 56 15.31 28.38 -6.24
CA TRP A 56 16.24 29.35 -6.81
C TRP A 56 15.95 30.74 -6.22
N VAL A 57 16.60 31.05 -5.10
CA VAL A 57 16.45 32.33 -4.39
C VAL A 57 17.58 33.31 -4.72
N PRO A 58 17.38 34.63 -4.52
CA PRO A 58 18.43 35.63 -4.71
C PRO A 58 19.67 35.36 -3.84
N SER A 59 20.83 35.83 -4.28
CA SER A 59 22.13 35.57 -3.62
C SER A 59 22.27 36.19 -2.22
N GLU A 60 21.38 37.12 -1.89
CA GLU A 60 21.22 37.80 -0.62
C GLU A 60 20.64 36.85 0.45
N PHE A 61 19.86 35.84 0.04
CA PHE A 61 19.21 34.88 0.93
C PHE A 61 20.21 33.80 1.32
N ARG A 62 21.03 34.08 2.33
CA ARG A 62 22.05 33.13 2.79
C ARG A 62 21.54 32.24 3.93
N GLY A 63 21.67 30.92 3.74
CA GLY A 63 21.55 29.91 4.79
C GLY A 63 20.13 29.76 5.35
N GLY A 64 19.78 30.56 6.36
CA GLY A 64 18.50 30.47 7.06
C GLY A 64 17.31 30.90 6.21
N TRP A 65 17.48 31.97 5.43
CA TRP A 65 16.44 32.50 4.53
C TRP A 65 16.18 31.58 3.33
N GLU A 66 17.22 30.90 2.83
CA GLU A 66 17.09 29.88 1.78
C GLU A 66 16.24 28.70 2.27
N LYS A 67 16.56 28.16 3.46
CA LYS A 67 15.76 27.08 4.06
C LYS A 67 14.32 27.49 4.34
N TYR A 68 14.11 28.72 4.83
CA TYR A 68 12.77 29.23 5.06
C TYR A 68 11.97 29.35 3.76
N ALA A 69 12.59 29.81 2.67
CA ALA A 69 11.95 29.86 1.36
C ALA A 69 11.64 28.45 0.83
N GLU A 70 12.55 27.49 1.01
CA GLU A 70 12.32 26.08 0.67
C GLU A 70 11.13 25.47 1.46
N ASP A 71 11.09 25.68 2.78
CA ASP A 71 10.00 25.17 3.62
C ASP A 71 8.66 25.85 3.29
N TYR A 72 8.67 27.17 3.08
CA TYR A 72 7.48 27.91 2.69
C TYR A 72 6.95 27.41 1.35
N CYS A 73 7.80 27.32 0.32
CA CYS A 73 7.41 26.85 -1.00
C CYS A 73 7.01 25.37 -0.99
N PHE A 74 7.58 24.58 -0.09
CA PHE A 74 7.14 23.20 0.09
C PHE A 74 5.77 23.09 0.73
N ILE A 75 5.24 24.10 1.43
CA ILE A 75 3.92 24.06 2.07
C ILE A 75 2.89 24.92 1.31
N ALA A 76 3.31 25.98 0.62
CA ALA A 76 2.47 26.89 -0.15
C ALA A 76 2.11 26.33 -1.54
N ASN A 77 0.97 26.70 -2.11
CA ASN A 77 0.58 26.19 -3.42
C ASN A 77 1.60 26.55 -4.51
N SER A 78 2.12 25.53 -5.20
CA SER A 78 3.01 25.66 -6.35
C SER A 78 2.25 25.35 -7.65
N TYR A 79 2.71 25.89 -8.77
CA TYR A 79 2.08 25.68 -10.07
C TYR A 79 3.13 25.42 -11.15
N TYR A 80 2.76 24.66 -12.18
CA TYR A 80 3.60 24.47 -13.34
C TYR A 80 3.41 25.59 -14.35
N VAL A 81 4.51 26.00 -14.99
CA VAL A 81 4.51 26.92 -16.13
C VAL A 81 5.49 26.34 -17.16
N PRO A 82 5.06 26.09 -18.41
CA PRO A 82 5.96 25.71 -19.49
C PRO A 82 7.01 26.81 -19.73
N PHE A 83 8.25 26.42 -20.09
CA PHE A 83 9.33 27.38 -20.32
C PHE A 83 9.08 28.36 -21.48
N ASP A 84 8.20 28.01 -22.41
CA ASP A 84 7.89 28.80 -23.60
C ASP A 84 6.76 29.82 -23.37
N GLU A 85 6.13 29.83 -22.19
CA GLU A 85 5.00 30.70 -21.86
C GLU A 85 5.38 31.77 -20.82
N GLU A 86 4.79 32.96 -20.95
CA GLU A 86 4.93 34.00 -19.93
C GLU A 86 4.15 33.63 -18.66
N ILE A 87 4.70 33.95 -17.49
CA ILE A 87 4.07 33.61 -16.21
C ILE A 87 2.74 34.37 -16.07
N PRO A 88 1.59 33.69 -15.95
CA PRO A 88 0.30 34.35 -15.90
C PRO A 88 0.17 35.27 -14.68
N VAL A 89 -0.36 36.48 -14.94
CA VAL A 89 -0.60 37.51 -13.91
C VAL A 89 -1.83 37.15 -13.06
N ASP A 90 -2.86 36.58 -13.70
CA ASP A 90 -4.12 36.21 -13.03
C ASP A 90 -3.98 34.96 -12.16
N ILE A 91 -4.39 35.08 -10.90
CA ILE A 91 -4.39 33.99 -9.91
C ILE A 91 -5.33 32.85 -10.33
N GLU A 92 -6.42 33.17 -11.04
CA GLU A 92 -7.47 32.23 -11.45
C GLU A 92 -7.04 31.28 -12.58
N HIS A 93 -5.99 31.65 -13.34
CA HIS A 93 -5.40 30.81 -14.40
C HIS A 93 -4.34 29.84 -13.87
N ARG A 94 -3.91 29.95 -12.60
CA ARG A 94 -2.91 29.06 -11.97
C ARG A 94 -3.57 27.80 -11.42
N LYS A 95 -4.28 27.07 -12.28
CA LYS A 95 -5.22 26.00 -11.89
C LYS A 95 -4.55 24.72 -11.40
N ASP A 96 -3.28 24.49 -11.70
CA ASP A 96 -2.62 23.23 -11.34
C ASP A 96 -1.76 23.39 -10.10
N HIS A 97 -2.41 23.32 -8.94
CA HIS A 97 -1.71 23.27 -7.67
C HIS A 97 -1.08 21.89 -7.43
N ILE A 98 0.23 21.81 -7.55
CA ILE A 98 1.00 20.56 -7.43
C ILE A 98 1.24 20.26 -5.95
N SER A 99 0.19 19.80 -5.28
CA SER A 99 0.24 19.46 -3.85
C SER A 99 0.52 17.99 -3.56
N TYR A 100 0.42 17.10 -4.56
CA TYR A 100 0.47 15.65 -4.34
C TYR A 100 1.79 15.18 -3.72
N TYR A 101 2.94 15.79 -4.04
CA TYR A 101 4.26 15.41 -3.47
C TYR A 101 4.30 15.37 -1.93
N ARG A 102 3.52 16.22 -1.26
CA ARG A 102 3.42 16.26 0.21
C ARG A 102 2.64 15.06 0.75
N TRP A 103 1.62 14.63 0.01
CA TRP A 103 0.66 13.63 0.42
C TRP A 103 1.03 12.22 -0.04
N VAL A 104 1.98 12.07 -0.98
CA VAL A 104 2.44 10.77 -1.49
C VAL A 104 2.76 9.77 -0.36
N PRO A 105 3.56 10.09 0.67
CA PRO A 105 3.87 9.11 1.72
C PRO A 105 2.65 8.69 2.54
N ILE A 106 1.75 9.63 2.81
CA ILE A 106 0.50 9.37 3.54
C ILE A 106 -0.41 8.47 2.71
N MET A 107 -0.52 8.76 1.41
CA MET A 107 -1.26 7.92 0.48
C MET A 107 -0.68 6.51 0.43
N LEU A 108 0.63 6.34 0.22
CA LEU A 108 1.29 5.03 0.19
C LEU A 108 1.07 4.24 1.49
N ALA A 109 1.10 4.91 2.65
CA ALA A 109 0.80 4.28 3.94
C ALA A 109 -0.66 3.81 4.02
N LEU A 110 -1.62 4.63 3.56
CA LEU A 110 -3.02 4.25 3.48
C LEU A 110 -3.23 3.07 2.51
N GLN A 111 -2.55 3.07 1.37
CA GLN A 111 -2.60 1.97 0.41
C GLN A 111 -2.09 0.67 1.04
N ALA A 112 -0.95 0.71 1.75
CA ALA A 112 -0.42 -0.44 2.47
C ALA A 112 -1.43 -1.02 3.47
N ILE A 113 -2.06 -0.17 4.29
CA ILE A 113 -3.09 -0.61 5.25
C ILE A 113 -4.25 -1.26 4.52
N MET A 114 -4.72 -0.65 3.43
CA MET A 114 -5.88 -1.15 2.70
C MET A 114 -5.62 -2.51 2.01
N PHE A 115 -4.39 -2.79 1.56
CA PHE A 115 -3.98 -4.13 1.10
C PHE A 115 -3.96 -5.19 2.21
N PHE A 116 -3.83 -4.77 3.47
CA PHE A 116 -3.89 -5.68 4.62
C PHE A 116 -5.33 -6.04 5.05
N ILE A 117 -6.30 -5.15 4.79
CA ILE A 117 -7.71 -5.30 5.24
C ILE A 117 -8.35 -6.63 4.80
N PRO A 118 -8.28 -7.07 3.52
CA PRO A 118 -8.94 -8.31 3.09
C PRO A 118 -8.43 -9.55 3.85
N ASN A 119 -7.11 -9.62 4.11
CA ASN A 119 -6.51 -10.69 4.90
C ASN A 119 -6.93 -10.62 6.37
N TRP A 120 -7.03 -9.42 6.94
CA TRP A 120 -7.51 -9.24 8.31
C TRP A 120 -8.96 -9.71 8.47
N ILE A 121 -9.84 -9.35 7.52
CA ILE A 121 -11.23 -9.80 7.47
C ILE A 121 -11.30 -11.33 7.35
N TRP A 122 -10.52 -11.93 6.46
CA TRP A 122 -10.43 -13.40 6.35
C TRP A 122 -9.99 -14.03 7.68
N ASN A 123 -8.94 -13.50 8.30
CA ASN A 123 -8.43 -14.01 9.57
C ASN A 123 -9.43 -13.88 10.74
N MET A 124 -10.35 -12.91 10.67
CA MET A 124 -11.43 -12.78 11.65
C MET A 124 -12.58 -13.77 11.36
N LEU A 125 -13.01 -13.86 10.10
CA LEU A 125 -14.24 -14.58 9.73
C LEU A 125 -14.02 -16.09 9.56
N HIS A 126 -12.85 -16.56 9.10
CA HIS A 126 -12.60 -18.00 8.93
C HIS A 126 -12.71 -18.78 10.25
N LYS A 127 -12.40 -18.14 11.40
CA LYS A 127 -12.55 -18.72 12.74
C LYS A 127 -14.00 -19.10 13.09
N GLN A 128 -14.97 -18.50 12.43
CA GLN A 128 -16.39 -18.79 12.63
C GLN A 128 -16.89 -19.91 11.71
N THR A 129 -16.10 -20.32 10.71
CA THR A 129 -16.45 -21.38 9.77
C THR A 129 -16.18 -22.76 10.37
N ALA A 130 -16.91 -23.76 9.89
CA ALA A 130 -16.78 -25.15 10.37
C ALA A 130 -15.46 -25.82 9.94
N ILE A 131 -14.77 -25.27 8.92
CA ILE A 131 -13.49 -25.82 8.43
C ILE A 131 -12.34 -25.01 9.03
N ASN A 132 -11.49 -25.68 9.82
CA ASN A 132 -10.19 -25.14 10.22
C ASN A 132 -9.07 -25.85 9.45
N PRO A 133 -8.66 -25.33 8.27
CA PRO A 133 -7.63 -25.98 7.44
C PRO A 133 -6.28 -26.12 8.14
N ARG A 134 -5.97 -25.24 9.10
CA ARG A 134 -4.75 -25.32 9.93
C ARG A 134 -4.72 -26.57 10.81
N GLU A 135 -5.84 -26.94 11.41
CA GLU A 135 -5.93 -28.14 12.24
C GLU A 135 -5.80 -29.40 11.39
N PHE A 136 -6.40 -29.42 10.19
CA PHE A 136 -6.20 -30.52 9.24
C PHE A 136 -4.73 -30.72 8.86
N LEU A 137 -4.03 -29.64 8.52
CA LEU A 137 -2.62 -29.70 8.16
C LEU A 137 -1.76 -30.17 9.35
N LYS A 138 -2.08 -29.71 10.55
CA LYS A 138 -1.39 -30.12 11.78
C LYS A 138 -1.60 -31.60 12.12
N GLU A 139 -2.83 -32.11 11.99
CA GLU A 139 -3.10 -33.55 12.19
C GLU A 139 -2.46 -34.41 11.10
N ALA A 140 -2.53 -33.97 9.83
CA ALA A 140 -1.84 -34.64 8.73
C ALA A 140 -0.31 -34.65 8.92
N GLU A 141 0.26 -33.58 9.44
CA GLU A 141 1.69 -33.49 9.77
C GLU A 141 2.07 -34.44 10.91
N LYS A 142 1.28 -34.54 11.98
CA LYS A 142 1.51 -35.52 13.06
C LYS A 142 1.49 -36.96 12.53
N ALA A 143 0.57 -37.28 11.61
CA ALA A 143 0.50 -38.59 10.97
C ALA A 143 1.75 -38.90 10.12
N ARG A 144 2.45 -37.88 9.61
CA ARG A 144 3.71 -38.04 8.86
C ARG A 144 4.89 -38.46 9.75
N TYR A 145 4.93 -37.99 11.00
CA TYR A 145 6.05 -38.26 11.93
C TYR A 145 5.83 -39.47 12.85
N THR A 146 4.63 -40.05 12.87
CA THR A 146 4.29 -41.23 13.67
C THR A 146 4.45 -42.53 12.85
N VAL A 147 4.83 -43.63 13.52
CA VAL A 147 5.09 -44.94 12.88
C VAL A 147 4.37 -46.06 13.64
N GLY A 148 3.93 -47.10 12.91
CA GLY A 148 3.27 -48.28 13.46
C GLY A 148 1.82 -48.01 13.87
N GLU A 149 1.34 -48.71 14.91
CA GLU A 149 -0.06 -48.65 15.38
C GLU A 149 -0.53 -47.23 15.75
N LYS A 150 0.39 -46.37 16.21
CA LYS A 150 0.08 -44.96 16.49
C LYS A 150 -0.32 -44.20 15.23
N ARG A 151 0.38 -44.42 14.12
CA ARG A 151 0.09 -43.77 12.84
C ARG A 151 -1.29 -44.17 12.32
N ASP A 152 -1.66 -45.44 12.48
CA ASP A 152 -2.97 -45.93 12.03
C ASP A 152 -4.10 -45.27 12.83
N LYS A 153 -3.92 -45.05 14.14
CA LYS A 153 -4.85 -44.28 14.99
C LYS A 153 -4.94 -42.81 14.59
N GLU A 154 -3.82 -42.15 14.28
CA GLU A 154 -3.83 -40.74 13.82
C GLU A 154 -4.52 -40.60 12.45
N ILE A 155 -4.31 -41.56 11.54
CA ILE A 155 -4.98 -41.59 10.23
C ILE A 155 -6.48 -41.82 10.39
N GLU A 156 -6.89 -42.71 11.28
CA GLU A 156 -8.31 -42.95 11.59
C GLU A 156 -8.97 -41.70 12.19
N SER A 157 -8.28 -41.04 13.13
CA SER A 157 -8.72 -39.76 13.72
C SER A 157 -8.90 -38.67 12.65
N LEU A 158 -7.92 -38.52 11.75
CA LEU A 158 -7.96 -37.57 10.63
C LEU A 158 -9.11 -37.88 9.66
N ALA A 159 -9.33 -39.16 9.35
CA ALA A 159 -10.41 -39.60 8.47
C ALA A 159 -11.79 -39.31 9.07
N ASN A 160 -11.97 -39.59 10.37
CA ASN A 160 -13.20 -39.26 11.09
C ASN A 160 -13.45 -37.75 11.12
N TYR A 161 -12.41 -36.95 11.40
CA TYR A 161 -12.51 -35.49 11.38
C TYR A 161 -12.89 -34.93 10.00
N PHE A 162 -12.36 -35.53 8.92
CA PHE A 162 -12.73 -35.18 7.55
C PHE A 162 -14.20 -35.54 7.25
N MET A 163 -14.63 -36.75 7.62
CA MET A 163 -16.02 -37.20 7.42
C MET A 163 -17.02 -36.33 8.17
N ASP A 164 -16.74 -35.98 9.43
CA ASP A 164 -17.55 -35.07 10.22
C ASP A 164 -17.64 -33.68 9.58
N THR A 165 -16.53 -33.19 9.03
CA THR A 165 -16.49 -31.89 8.33
C THR A 165 -17.31 -31.93 7.05
N VAL A 166 -17.17 -32.97 6.23
CA VAL A 166 -17.92 -33.14 4.96
C VAL A 166 -19.43 -33.31 5.21
N ALA A 167 -19.82 -33.96 6.31
CA ALA A 167 -21.22 -34.10 6.70
C ALA A 167 -21.91 -32.73 6.93
N VAL A 168 -21.16 -31.68 7.29
CA VAL A 168 -21.68 -30.30 7.42
C VAL A 168 -21.99 -29.64 6.07
N PHE A 169 -21.39 -30.13 4.97
CA PHE A 169 -21.62 -29.63 3.61
C PHE A 169 -22.80 -30.33 2.91
N GLN A 170 -23.17 -31.53 3.34
CA GLN A 170 -24.28 -32.25 2.75
C GLN A 170 -25.62 -31.69 3.27
N PRO A 171 -26.56 -31.31 2.38
CA PRO A 171 -27.89 -30.88 2.80
C PRO A 171 -28.59 -32.06 3.48
N ASN A 172 -29.02 -31.86 4.71
CA ASN A 172 -29.69 -32.88 5.49
C ASN A 172 -31.13 -33.08 4.93
N VAL A 173 -31.30 -34.05 4.01
CA VAL A 173 -32.59 -34.31 3.33
C VAL A 173 -33.63 -34.94 4.29
N LYS A 174 -33.25 -35.31 5.51
CA LYS A 174 -34.15 -35.99 6.47
C LYS A 174 -33.94 -35.49 7.90
N GLY A 175 -34.71 -34.50 8.36
CA GLY A 175 -34.84 -34.26 9.81
C GLY A 175 -35.46 -32.93 10.21
N LYS A 176 -36.65 -32.98 10.83
CA LYS A 176 -37.21 -31.92 11.68
C LYS A 176 -36.33 -31.79 12.94
N GLY A 177 -35.83 -30.60 13.24
CA GLY A 177 -35.18 -30.31 14.52
C GLY A 177 -34.37 -29.02 14.47
N TYR A 178 -34.76 -28.06 15.29
CA TYR A 178 -34.03 -26.81 15.52
C TYR A 178 -32.61 -27.11 16.06
N SER A 179 -31.61 -27.03 15.18
CA SER A 179 -30.27 -26.58 15.53
C SER A 179 -29.65 -26.13 14.21
N SER A 180 -29.43 -24.83 14.07
CA SER A 180 -28.85 -24.23 12.86
C SER A 180 -27.50 -24.90 12.61
N PRO A 181 -27.35 -25.80 11.61
CA PRO A 181 -26.03 -26.30 11.29
C PRO A 181 -25.32 -25.12 10.64
N ARG A 182 -24.15 -24.74 11.18
CA ARG A 182 -23.21 -23.83 10.51
C ARG A 182 -22.99 -24.38 9.09
N CYS A 183 -23.74 -23.87 8.11
CA CYS A 183 -23.84 -24.48 6.80
C CYS A 183 -22.49 -24.39 6.08
N GLY A 184 -21.99 -25.50 5.55
CA GLY A 184 -20.70 -25.53 4.85
C GLY A 184 -20.61 -24.54 3.68
N TYR A 185 -21.74 -24.26 3.01
CA TYR A 185 -21.85 -23.22 1.97
C TYR A 185 -21.33 -21.84 2.43
N ASN A 186 -21.45 -21.52 3.72
CA ASN A 186 -20.96 -20.28 4.30
C ASN A 186 -19.44 -20.14 4.19
N ALA A 187 -18.68 -21.25 4.28
CA ALA A 187 -17.22 -21.22 4.17
C ALA A 187 -16.75 -20.95 2.73
N THR A 188 -17.36 -21.63 1.75
CA THR A 188 -17.06 -21.40 0.32
C THR A 188 -17.48 -20.00 -0.11
N LEU A 189 -18.66 -19.53 0.32
CA LEU A 189 -19.12 -18.18 0.03
C LEU A 189 -18.23 -17.13 0.68
N LEU A 190 -17.79 -17.35 1.92
CA LEU A 190 -16.83 -16.47 2.60
C LEU A 190 -15.50 -16.39 1.84
N TYR A 191 -14.96 -17.52 1.37
CA TYR A 191 -13.73 -17.54 0.59
C TYR A 191 -13.89 -16.76 -0.73
N LEU A 192 -14.97 -17.00 -1.47
CA LEU A 192 -15.27 -16.24 -2.70
C LEU A 192 -15.46 -14.74 -2.42
N PHE A 193 -16.11 -14.39 -1.31
CA PHE A 193 -16.28 -13.00 -0.89
C PHE A 193 -14.93 -12.35 -0.56
N THR A 194 -14.03 -13.04 0.14
CA THR A 194 -12.67 -12.57 0.40
C THR A 194 -11.90 -12.34 -0.90
N LYS A 195 -11.98 -13.27 -1.87
CA LYS A 195 -11.37 -13.10 -3.20
C LYS A 195 -11.92 -11.91 -3.96
N ALA A 196 -13.25 -11.74 -3.96
CA ALA A 196 -13.90 -10.56 -4.52
C ALA A 196 -13.43 -9.28 -3.80
N GLY A 197 -13.21 -9.34 -2.49
CA GLY A 197 -12.64 -8.25 -1.69
C GLY A 197 -11.22 -7.87 -2.12
N TYR A 198 -10.34 -8.83 -2.40
CA TYR A 198 -9.02 -8.55 -2.96
C TYR A 198 -9.08 -7.87 -4.33
N VAL A 199 -9.92 -8.37 -5.24
CA VAL A 199 -10.10 -7.76 -6.57
C VAL A 199 -10.67 -6.35 -6.45
N SER A 200 -11.69 -6.17 -5.60
CA SER A 200 -12.28 -4.86 -5.34
C SER A 200 -11.28 -3.88 -4.75
N ASN A 201 -10.42 -4.34 -3.83
CA ASN A 201 -9.34 -3.53 -3.29
C ASN A 201 -8.38 -3.07 -4.41
N ILE A 202 -7.95 -3.95 -5.31
CA ILE A 202 -7.08 -3.56 -6.44
C ILE A 202 -7.75 -2.48 -7.30
N CYS A 203 -9.03 -2.62 -7.63
CA CYS A 203 -9.77 -1.61 -8.39
C CYS A 203 -9.85 -0.26 -7.65
N VAL A 204 -10.15 -0.29 -6.34
CA VAL A 204 -10.20 0.92 -5.51
C VAL A 204 -8.84 1.61 -5.44
N GLN A 205 -7.75 0.85 -5.31
CA GLN A 205 -6.39 1.38 -5.28
C GLN A 205 -6.03 2.11 -6.57
N ILE A 206 -6.40 1.53 -7.72
CA ILE A 206 -6.21 2.14 -9.04
C ILE A 206 -7.01 3.44 -9.16
N ILE A 207 -8.26 3.45 -8.70
CA ILE A 207 -9.12 4.65 -8.72
C ILE A 207 -8.56 5.74 -7.81
N ILE A 208 -8.12 5.40 -6.59
CA ILE A 208 -7.50 6.34 -5.66
C ILE A 208 -6.25 6.97 -6.29
N LEU A 209 -5.37 6.15 -6.90
CA LEU A 209 -4.16 6.66 -7.54
C LEU A 209 -4.48 7.57 -8.73
N ASN A 210 -5.45 7.19 -9.57
CA ASN A 210 -5.88 8.00 -10.71
C ASN A 210 -6.48 9.33 -10.24
N HIS A 211 -7.31 9.32 -9.19
CA HIS A 211 -7.85 10.57 -8.64
C HIS A 211 -6.77 11.44 -8.00
N PHE A 212 -5.79 10.83 -7.33
CA PHE A 212 -4.72 11.53 -6.62
C PHE A 212 -3.71 12.21 -7.54
N LEU A 213 -3.33 11.56 -8.66
CA LEU A 213 -2.36 12.08 -9.61
C LEU A 213 -3.01 12.92 -10.74
N GLY A 214 -4.32 12.83 -10.92
CA GLY A 214 -5.09 13.57 -11.93
C GLY A 214 -5.94 12.66 -12.81
N GLN A 215 -7.15 13.11 -13.17
CA GLN A 215 -8.23 12.25 -13.70
C GLN A 215 -7.88 11.38 -14.93
N ASN A 216 -6.82 11.71 -15.69
CA ASN A 216 -6.37 10.99 -16.89
C ASN A 216 -5.06 10.20 -16.72
N TYR A 217 -4.62 9.97 -15.47
CA TYR A 217 -3.32 9.34 -15.18
C TYR A 217 -3.15 7.95 -15.79
N LEU A 218 -4.17 7.10 -15.80
CA LEU A 218 -4.06 5.74 -16.33
C LEU A 218 -3.76 5.72 -17.84
N HIS A 219 -4.36 6.63 -18.60
CA HIS A 219 -4.07 6.79 -20.02
C HIS A 219 -2.62 7.26 -20.22
N TRP A 220 -2.22 8.28 -19.45
CA TRP A 220 -0.85 8.79 -19.45
C TRP A 220 0.18 7.69 -19.13
N GLY A 221 -0.06 6.84 -18.12
CA GLY A 221 0.87 5.79 -17.73
C GLY A 221 1.06 4.71 -18.81
N PHE A 222 0.00 4.38 -19.55
CA PHE A 222 0.08 3.46 -20.68
C PHE A 222 0.82 4.07 -21.88
N GLU A 223 0.46 5.29 -22.25
CA GLU A 223 1.12 6.05 -23.32
C GLU A 223 2.61 6.21 -23.04
N MET A 224 2.95 6.56 -21.79
CA MET A 224 4.32 6.76 -21.36
C MET A 224 5.15 5.46 -21.44
N THR A 225 4.58 4.36 -20.96
CA THR A 225 5.23 3.04 -21.03
C THR A 225 5.48 2.64 -22.49
N SER A 226 4.51 2.85 -23.37
CA SER A 226 4.65 2.57 -24.80
C SER A 226 5.74 3.44 -25.44
N ASN A 227 5.79 4.73 -25.10
CA ASN A 227 6.79 5.66 -25.62
C ASN A 227 8.22 5.26 -25.21
N ILE A 228 8.42 4.85 -23.96
CA ILE A 228 9.71 4.37 -23.45
C ILE A 228 10.13 3.08 -24.17
N VAL A 229 9.21 2.13 -24.36
CA VAL A 229 9.49 0.87 -25.07
C VAL A 229 9.85 1.13 -26.55
N GLN A 230 9.29 2.18 -27.15
CA GLN A 230 9.58 2.59 -28.52
C GLN A 230 10.87 3.43 -28.66
N GLY A 231 11.53 3.77 -27.55
CA GLY A 231 12.78 4.54 -27.55
C GLY A 231 12.58 6.05 -27.72
N ASN A 232 11.37 6.58 -27.50
CA ASN A 232 11.13 8.01 -27.51
C ASN A 232 11.69 8.66 -26.24
N GLU A 233 12.28 9.84 -26.37
CA GLU A 233 12.79 10.60 -25.22
C GLU A 233 11.64 11.05 -24.30
N TRP A 234 11.93 11.07 -22.99
CA TRP A 234 11.02 11.60 -21.97
C TRP A 234 10.76 13.08 -22.25
N LYS A 235 9.53 13.42 -22.62
CA LYS A 235 9.07 14.82 -22.72
C LYS A 235 8.62 15.31 -21.36
N GLU A 236 8.88 16.58 -21.05
CA GLU A 236 8.28 17.21 -19.86
C GLU A 236 6.76 17.20 -20.00
N THR A 237 6.07 16.84 -18.91
CA THR A 237 4.61 16.74 -18.89
C THR A 237 4.08 17.54 -17.71
N GLU A 238 2.88 18.10 -17.87
CA GLU A 238 2.17 18.84 -16.82
C GLU A 238 1.89 17.99 -15.58
N VAL A 239 1.84 16.67 -15.72
CA VAL A 239 1.56 15.71 -14.64
C VAL A 239 2.75 15.54 -13.69
N PHE A 240 3.99 15.55 -14.22
CA PHE A 240 5.21 15.47 -13.41
C PHE A 240 6.27 16.47 -13.88
N PRO A 241 6.07 17.75 -13.56
CA PRO A 241 7.03 18.77 -13.93
C PRO A 241 8.26 18.69 -13.04
N ARG A 242 9.45 18.81 -13.66
CA ARG A 242 10.72 18.84 -12.93
C ARG A 242 10.94 20.17 -12.20
N VAL A 243 10.36 21.24 -12.73
CA VAL A 243 10.45 22.60 -12.20
C VAL A 243 9.03 23.13 -11.99
N ILE A 244 8.79 23.66 -10.80
CA ILE A 244 7.52 24.27 -10.40
C ILE A 244 7.77 25.70 -9.95
N MET A 245 6.79 26.57 -10.12
CA MET A 245 6.84 27.95 -9.66
C MET A 245 6.18 28.07 -8.30
N CYS A 246 6.83 28.81 -7.41
CA CYS A 246 6.34 29.16 -6.10
C CYS A 246 6.26 30.67 -5.95
N ASP A 247 5.15 31.14 -5.37
CA ASP A 247 4.97 32.54 -5.01
C ASP A 247 5.16 32.69 -3.50
N PHE A 248 6.26 33.34 -3.11
CA PHE A 248 6.61 33.65 -1.73
C PHE A 248 6.20 35.09 -1.41
N GLN A 249 5.46 35.29 -0.33
CA GLN A 249 5.03 36.62 0.12
C GLN A 249 6.06 37.24 1.05
N GLU A 250 6.55 38.43 0.71
CA GLU A 250 7.49 39.21 1.52
C GLU A 250 6.85 40.55 1.91
N ILE A 251 7.09 41.00 3.13
CA ILE A 251 6.70 42.35 3.56
C ILE A 251 7.91 43.25 3.35
N THR A 252 7.87 44.09 2.33
CA THR A 252 8.94 45.06 2.06
C THR A 252 8.61 46.39 2.73
N PRO A 253 9.53 47.00 3.49
CA PRO A 253 9.29 48.30 4.11
C PRO A 253 9.10 49.37 3.04
N VAL A 254 8.00 50.14 3.13
CA VAL A 254 7.70 51.24 2.19
C VAL A 254 8.65 52.42 2.43
N ASP A 255 8.97 52.65 3.70
CA ASP A 255 9.90 53.68 4.16
C ASP A 255 10.87 53.12 5.22
N PRO A 256 12.18 53.41 5.17
CA PRO A 256 13.17 52.89 6.13
C PRO A 256 12.99 53.40 7.58
N LYS A 257 12.01 54.28 7.82
CA LYS A 257 11.68 54.85 9.14
C LYS A 257 10.27 54.50 9.61
N GLU A 258 9.49 53.79 8.80
CA GLU A 258 8.10 53.46 9.10
C GLU A 258 7.96 51.94 9.28
N VAL A 259 7.12 51.49 10.23
CA VAL A 259 6.87 50.05 10.48
C VAL A 259 5.84 49.49 9.46
N SER A 260 5.35 50.34 8.55
CA SER A 260 4.43 49.97 7.48
C SER A 260 5.20 49.33 6.31
N GLY A 261 4.76 48.15 5.88
CA GLY A 261 5.32 47.42 4.75
C GLY A 261 4.25 47.03 3.74
N GLU A 262 4.63 46.98 2.47
CA GLU A 262 3.79 46.48 1.38
C GLU A 262 4.00 44.98 1.18
N LEU A 263 2.93 44.26 0.84
CA LEU A 263 2.98 42.84 0.54
C LEU A 263 3.49 42.64 -0.90
N GLY A 264 4.77 42.31 -1.03
CA GLY A 264 5.38 41.86 -2.28
C GLY A 264 5.19 40.36 -2.49
N THR A 265 5.13 39.93 -3.76
CA THR A 265 5.17 38.51 -4.12
C THR A 265 6.40 38.23 -4.96
N MET A 266 7.33 37.44 -4.43
CA MET A 266 8.50 36.95 -5.14
C MET A 266 8.18 35.61 -5.78
N LYS A 267 8.49 35.43 -7.07
CA LYS A 267 8.33 34.16 -7.78
C LYS A 267 9.66 33.44 -7.86
N ALA A 268 9.74 32.24 -7.30
CA ALA A 268 10.95 31.41 -7.32
C ALA A 268 10.66 30.08 -8.03
N PRO A 269 11.47 29.70 -9.03
CA PRO A 269 11.43 28.34 -9.54
C PRO A 269 12.01 27.40 -8.49
N ALA A 270 11.30 26.31 -8.23
CA ALA A 270 11.69 25.25 -7.34
C ALA A 270 11.81 23.93 -8.09
N LYS A 271 12.83 23.15 -7.76
CA LYS A 271 13.07 21.83 -8.33
C LYS A 271 12.91 20.77 -7.25
N ALA A 272 12.15 19.72 -7.53
CA ALA A 272 12.07 18.55 -6.65
C ALA A 272 13.44 17.87 -6.59
N ARG A 273 13.94 17.59 -5.38
CA ARG A 273 15.18 16.82 -5.19
C ARG A 273 14.85 15.33 -5.29
N GLU A 274 15.36 14.68 -6.34
CA GLU A 274 15.29 13.22 -6.57
C GLU A 274 16.21 12.44 -5.61
#